data_AF-A0A9D6N9J7-F1
#
_entry.id   AF-A0A9D6N9J7-F1
#
_cell.length_a   1.000
_cell.length_b   1.000
_cell.length_c   1.000
_cell.angle_alpha   90.00
_cell.angle_beta   90.00
_cell.angle_gamma   90.00
#
_symmetry.space_group_name_H-M   'P 1'
#
loop_
_entity.id
_entity.type
_entity.pdbx_description
1 polymer ?
#
loop_
_entity_poly.entity_id
_entity_poly.type
_entity_poly.pdbx_seq_one_letter_code
_entity_poly.pdbx_strand_id
1 'polypeptide(L)'
;MYQEKFELAAEAYQTALKCMKNDPDSLGRLAFAQKPDRRTLLFPRSRWRWNLARIGPVRSLTLAPDGQHCISAGPNGLEKWNVKDGTVAWSVEKNPSSMAVLRTAGAILAEMDAPGGRFWDVHTGKLLGRLNAGERFLALLPTGSAAVVASDGDLHVRLLPSLAMRCSCRALERPIVGAAVLSDGERFASTDTTDRIVLWSLDGTMLAAGSGSTTGSWR
;
A
#
# COMPACT_ATOMS: atom_id res chain seq x y z
N MET A 1 -8.56 24.80 27.24
CA MET A 1 -8.60 23.52 26.50
C MET A 1 -8.23 23.61 25.01
N TYR A 2 -8.78 24.53 24.19
CA TYR A 2 -8.31 24.68 22.80
C TYR A 2 -6.96 25.41 22.70
N GLN A 3 -6.71 26.44 23.52
CA GLN A 3 -5.45 27.20 23.51
C GLN A 3 -4.21 26.36 23.90
N GLU A 4 -4.31 25.52 24.93
CA GLU A 4 -3.19 24.65 25.37
C GLU A 4 -2.75 23.64 24.31
N LYS A 5 -3.69 23.16 23.47
CA LYS A 5 -3.36 22.26 22.34
C LYS A 5 -2.57 22.96 21.24
N PHE A 6 -2.72 24.28 21.07
CA PHE A 6 -1.96 25.05 20.09
C PHE A 6 -0.56 25.42 20.58
N GLU A 7 -0.36 25.65 21.87
CA GLU A 7 0.96 25.92 22.45
C GLU A 7 1.87 24.68 22.37
N LEU A 8 1.34 23.50 22.69
CA LEU A 8 2.05 22.23 22.53
C LEU A 8 2.44 21.95 21.07
N ALA A 9 1.55 22.30 20.13
CA ALA A 9 1.84 22.17 18.70
C ALA A 9 2.92 23.15 18.23
N ALA A 10 2.96 24.37 18.79
CA ALA A 10 3.98 25.36 18.47
C ALA A 10 5.37 24.97 19.01
N GLU A 11 5.46 24.43 20.22
CA GLU A 11 6.71 23.92 20.80
C GLU A 11 7.25 22.70 20.03
N ALA A 12 6.36 21.78 19.63
CA ALA A 12 6.72 20.66 18.77
C ALA A 12 7.27 21.14 17.42
N TYR A 13 6.68 22.19 16.85
CA TYR A 13 7.12 22.80 15.60
C TYR A 13 8.50 23.46 15.72
N GLN A 14 8.75 24.19 16.81
CA GLN A 14 10.07 24.79 17.08
C GLN A 14 11.15 23.73 17.30
N THR A 15 10.80 22.62 17.93
CA THR A 15 11.70 21.49 18.15
C THR A 15 12.04 20.79 16.83
N ALA A 16 11.05 20.56 15.97
CA ALA A 16 11.25 19.99 14.64
C ALA A 16 12.14 20.88 13.76
N LEU A 17 11.98 22.21 13.83
CA LEU A 17 12.80 23.17 13.09
C LEU A 17 14.27 23.17 13.53
N LYS A 18 14.57 22.89 14.81
CA LYS A 18 15.96 22.73 15.29
C LYS A 18 16.65 21.50 14.70
N CYS A 19 15.90 20.46 14.33
CA CYS A 19 16.41 19.25 13.71
C CYS A 19 16.59 19.37 12.18
N MET A 20 16.01 20.39 11.54
CA MET A 20 15.98 20.60 10.09
C MET A 20 16.76 21.86 9.66
N LYS A 21 17.96 22.08 10.23
CA LYS A 21 18.74 23.33 10.11
C LYS A 21 19.06 23.81 8.68
N ASN A 22 18.96 22.96 7.66
CA ASN A 22 19.35 23.27 6.28
C ASN A 22 18.20 23.14 5.26
N ASP A 23 16.94 23.10 5.69
CA ASP A 23 15.79 23.13 4.77
C ASP A 23 15.38 24.59 4.45
N PRO A 24 15.59 25.09 3.22
CA PRO A 24 15.23 26.47 2.86
C PRO A 24 13.73 26.77 3.02
N ASP A 25 12.86 25.75 3.00
CA ASP A 25 11.42 25.90 3.22
C ASP A 25 11.08 26.13 4.71
N SER A 26 11.98 25.80 5.62
CA SER A 26 11.75 25.91 7.07
C SER A 26 11.73 27.36 7.56
N LEU A 27 12.50 28.26 6.94
CA LEU A 27 12.48 29.71 7.24
C LEU A 27 11.16 30.37 6.80
N GLY A 28 10.61 29.94 5.66
CA GLY A 28 9.31 30.41 5.18
C GLY A 28 8.14 29.99 6.10
N ARG A 29 8.23 28.80 6.69
CA ARG A 29 7.23 28.28 7.65
C ARG A 29 7.29 29.03 8.99
N LEU A 30 8.47 29.40 9.48
CA LEU A 30 8.64 30.18 10.71
C LEU A 30 8.03 31.59 10.59
N ALA A 31 8.29 32.29 9.48
CA ALA A 31 7.72 33.61 9.22
C ALA A 31 6.18 33.58 9.07
N PHE A 32 5.61 32.46 8.63
CA PHE A 32 4.17 32.27 8.48
C PHE A 32 3.47 31.92 9.82
N ALA A 33 4.11 31.11 10.67
CA ALA A 33 3.61 30.73 11.99
C ALA A 33 3.52 31.92 12.97
N GLN A 34 4.28 33.00 12.72
CA GLN A 34 4.28 34.20 13.53
C GLN A 34 3.19 35.22 13.11
N LYS A 35 2.39 34.95 12.07
CA LYS A 35 1.31 35.87 11.67
C LYS A 35 0.08 35.75 12.58
N PRO A 36 -0.60 36.86 12.93
CA PRO A 36 -1.59 36.88 14.00
C PRO A 36 -2.97 36.35 13.59
N ASP A 37 -3.17 35.95 12.34
CA ASP A 37 -4.49 35.61 11.83
C ASP A 37 -4.84 34.15 12.15
N ARG A 38 -5.70 33.98 13.16
CA ARG A 38 -6.04 32.70 13.81
C ARG A 38 -7.08 31.87 13.04
N ARG A 39 -7.24 32.08 11.73
CA ARG A 39 -8.19 31.32 10.94
C ARG A 39 -7.52 30.77 9.68
N THR A 40 -7.39 29.45 9.68
CA THR A 40 -7.06 28.56 8.55
C THR A 40 -5.59 28.13 8.47
N LEU A 41 -5.33 26.92 9.00
CA LEU A 41 -4.17 26.10 8.63
C LEU A 41 -4.43 25.50 7.24
N LEU A 42 -4.00 26.20 6.19
CA LEU A 42 -3.77 25.59 4.87
C LEU A 42 -2.30 25.21 4.79
N PHE A 43 -2.03 23.91 4.79
CA PHE A 43 -0.71 23.36 4.46
C PHE A 43 -0.23 23.97 3.12
N PRO A 44 0.99 24.53 3.03
CA PRO A 44 1.46 25.07 1.78
C PRO A 44 1.93 23.91 0.89
N ARG A 45 1.07 23.52 -0.05
CA ARG A 45 1.52 23.32 -1.43
C ARG A 45 0.65 24.17 -2.33
N SER A 46 1.09 25.40 -2.60
CA SER A 46 0.36 26.40 -3.40
C SER A 46 0.44 26.14 -4.91
N ARG A 47 0.44 24.88 -5.35
CA ARG A 47 0.20 24.44 -6.74
C ARG A 47 0.28 22.91 -6.81
N TRP A 48 -0.86 22.27 -7.00
CA TRP A 48 -0.89 20.96 -7.64
C TRP A 48 -0.45 21.18 -9.08
N ARG A 49 0.81 20.88 -9.41
CA ARG A 49 1.25 20.76 -10.79
C ARG A 49 1.44 19.28 -11.03
N TRP A 50 0.44 18.61 -11.59
CA TRP A 50 0.53 17.56 -12.61
C TRP A 50 -0.89 17.28 -13.08
N ASN A 51 -1.24 17.80 -14.26
CA ASN A 51 -2.37 17.26 -15.00
C ASN A 51 -1.79 16.09 -15.79
N LEU A 52 -2.12 14.85 -15.43
CA LEU A 52 -1.76 13.65 -16.20
C LEU A 52 -2.56 13.61 -17.52
N ALA A 53 -2.72 14.75 -18.21
CA ALA A 53 -3.47 14.89 -19.46
C ALA A 53 -2.94 13.97 -20.57
N ARG A 54 -1.72 13.45 -20.42
CA ARG A 54 -1.07 12.52 -21.36
C ARG A 54 -1.44 11.05 -21.13
N ILE A 55 -2.09 10.73 -20.02
CA ILE A 55 -2.40 9.36 -19.62
C ILE A 55 -3.91 9.28 -19.57
N GLY A 56 -4.50 8.30 -20.25
CA GLY A 56 -5.94 8.01 -20.12
C GLY A 56 -6.34 7.82 -18.64
N PRO A 57 -7.64 7.61 -18.35
CA PRO A 57 -8.13 7.55 -16.97
C PRO A 57 -7.29 6.59 -16.10
N VAL A 58 -6.61 7.14 -15.10
CA VAL A 58 -5.79 6.38 -14.15
C VAL A 58 -6.73 5.57 -13.24
N ARG A 59 -6.53 4.26 -13.20
CA ARG A 59 -7.37 3.31 -12.45
C ARG A 59 -6.75 2.92 -11.12
N SER A 60 -5.42 2.96 -11.02
CA SER A 60 -4.72 2.69 -9.77
C SER A 60 -3.45 3.53 -9.66
N LEU A 61 -3.10 3.90 -8.42
CA LEU A 61 -1.89 4.63 -8.06
C LEU A 61 -1.29 4.02 -6.80
N THR A 62 0.04 3.89 -6.79
CA THR A 62 0.77 3.42 -5.62
C THR A 62 2.12 4.11 -5.52
N LEU A 63 2.66 4.23 -4.31
CA LEU A 63 4.00 4.76 -4.09
C LEU A 63 5.04 3.65 -4.29
N ALA A 64 6.18 3.99 -4.86
CA ALA A 64 7.33 3.12 -4.82
C ALA A 64 7.94 3.11 -3.39
N PRO A 65 8.61 2.02 -2.97
CA PRO A 65 9.23 1.92 -1.65
C PRO A 65 10.34 2.97 -1.42
N ASP A 66 10.90 3.53 -2.50
CA ASP A 66 11.90 4.60 -2.43
C ASP A 66 11.31 5.95 -1.96
N GLY A 67 9.98 6.08 -1.87
CA GLY A 67 9.27 7.28 -1.44
C GLY A 67 9.39 8.48 -2.39
N GLN A 68 10.11 8.32 -3.50
CA GLN A 68 10.40 9.38 -4.46
C GLN A 68 9.66 9.18 -5.78
N HIS A 69 9.14 7.97 -6.03
CA HIS A 69 8.40 7.66 -7.25
C HIS A 69 6.97 7.20 -6.96
N CYS A 70 6.10 7.48 -7.93
CA CYS A 70 4.75 6.94 -8.03
C CYS A 70 4.69 5.95 -9.19
N ILE A 71 3.79 4.98 -9.07
CA ILE A 71 3.44 4.06 -10.15
C ILE A 71 1.95 4.19 -10.42
N SER A 72 1.59 4.45 -11.68
CA SER A 72 0.22 4.52 -12.15
C SER A 72 -0.11 3.33 -13.06
N ALA A 73 -1.33 2.81 -12.93
CA ALA A 73 -1.96 1.91 -13.88
C ALA A 73 -3.15 2.58 -14.55
N GLY A 74 -3.26 2.41 -15.86
CA GLY A 74 -4.43 2.80 -16.64
C GLY A 74 -4.47 2.09 -17.99
N PRO A 75 -5.38 2.49 -18.90
CA PRO A 75 -5.52 1.88 -20.23
C PRO A 75 -4.22 1.83 -21.05
N ASN A 76 -3.32 2.78 -20.80
CA ASN A 76 -2.03 2.91 -21.50
C ASN A 76 -0.92 2.06 -20.85
N GLY A 77 -1.24 1.28 -19.82
CA GLY A 77 -0.32 0.40 -19.12
C GLY A 77 0.17 0.95 -17.79
N LEU A 78 1.39 0.53 -17.41
CA LEU A 78 2.06 0.92 -16.17
C LEU A 78 3.11 1.99 -16.44
N GLU A 79 3.21 2.97 -15.54
CA GLU A 79 4.24 4.00 -15.62
C GLU A 79 4.77 4.32 -14.23
N LYS A 80 6.10 4.29 -14.06
CA LYS A 80 6.79 4.78 -12.86
C LYS A 80 7.41 6.13 -13.16
N TRP A 81 7.13 7.11 -12.31
CA TRP A 81 7.59 8.48 -12.49
C TRP A 81 8.00 9.13 -11.18
N ASN A 82 8.94 10.07 -11.24
CA ASN A 82 9.44 10.80 -10.09
C ASN A 82 8.41 11.83 -9.60
N VAL A 83 8.05 11.77 -8.32
CA VAL A 83 7.00 12.60 -7.72
C VAL A 83 7.33 14.09 -7.78
N LYS A 84 8.61 14.45 -7.73
CA LYS A 84 9.09 15.84 -7.66
C LYS A 84 9.03 16.54 -9.02
N ASP A 85 9.51 15.88 -10.07
CA ASP A 85 9.71 16.51 -11.39
C ASP A 85 8.93 15.85 -12.55
N GLY A 86 8.18 14.78 -12.27
CA GLY A 86 7.33 14.10 -13.26
C GLY A 86 8.11 13.29 -14.30
N THR A 87 9.43 13.13 -14.13
CA THR A 87 10.24 12.35 -15.08
C THR A 87 9.88 10.88 -15.03
N VAL A 88 9.71 10.27 -16.20
CA VAL A 88 9.36 8.85 -16.33
C VAL A 88 10.62 8.01 -16.18
N ALA A 89 10.63 7.13 -15.18
CA ALA A 89 11.70 6.17 -14.97
C ALA A 89 11.55 4.96 -15.91
N TRP A 90 10.32 4.44 -16.05
CA TRP A 90 9.98 3.40 -17.01
C TRP A 90 8.47 3.39 -17.29
N SER A 91 8.10 2.81 -18.44
CA SER A 91 6.72 2.54 -18.83
C SER A 91 6.58 1.15 -19.45
N VAL A 92 5.40 0.56 -19.31
CA VAL A 92 5.04 -0.77 -19.84
C VAL A 92 3.67 -0.66 -20.48
N GLU A 93 3.58 -0.83 -21.80
CA GLU A 93 2.33 -0.66 -22.56
C GLU A 93 1.31 -1.80 -22.34
N LYS A 94 1.74 -2.93 -21.76
CA LYS A 94 0.86 -4.07 -21.50
C LYS A 94 -0.03 -3.82 -20.30
N ASN A 95 -1.31 -3.61 -20.59
CA ASN A 95 -2.34 -3.21 -19.64
C ASN A 95 -2.48 -4.22 -18.48
N PRO A 96 -2.35 -3.81 -17.19
CA PRO A 96 -2.93 -4.54 -16.06
C PRO A 96 -4.44 -4.76 -16.31
N SER A 97 -5.10 -5.69 -15.61
CA SER A 97 -6.56 -5.77 -15.64
C SER A 97 -7.12 -4.39 -15.30
N SER A 98 -8.13 -3.96 -16.05
CA SER A 98 -8.64 -2.58 -16.06
C SER A 98 -9.14 -2.07 -14.70
N MET A 99 -9.30 -2.96 -13.72
CA MET A 99 -9.84 -2.68 -12.40
C MET A 99 -8.90 -3.01 -11.24
N ALA A 100 -7.70 -3.53 -11.52
CA ALA A 100 -6.88 -4.07 -10.45
C ALA A 100 -6.22 -2.98 -9.60
N VAL A 101 -6.19 -3.24 -8.29
CA VAL A 101 -5.52 -2.38 -7.32
C VAL A 101 -4.04 -2.72 -7.33
N LEU A 102 -3.16 -1.72 -7.48
CA LEU A 102 -1.72 -1.93 -7.40
C LEU A 102 -1.20 -1.75 -5.98
N ARG A 103 -0.24 -2.59 -5.59
CA ARG A 103 0.51 -2.48 -4.33
C ARG A 103 1.98 -2.77 -4.56
N THR A 104 2.84 -2.10 -3.79
CA THR A 104 4.28 -2.34 -3.75
C THR A 104 4.70 -2.91 -2.40
N ALA A 105 5.68 -3.80 -2.41
CA ALA A 105 6.39 -4.24 -1.21
C ALA A 105 7.79 -4.73 -1.59
N GLY A 106 8.81 -4.24 -0.89
CA GLY A 106 10.21 -4.43 -1.33
C GLY A 106 10.38 -4.08 -2.81
N ALA A 107 11.02 -4.95 -3.59
CA ALA A 107 11.19 -4.74 -5.03
C ALA A 107 9.97 -5.17 -5.90
N ILE A 108 8.85 -5.57 -5.28
CA ILE A 108 7.70 -6.14 -6.01
C ILE A 108 6.58 -5.11 -6.15
N LEU A 109 6.02 -5.04 -7.35
CA LEU A 109 4.74 -4.42 -7.67
C LEU A 109 3.77 -5.55 -8.00
N ALA A 110 2.61 -5.63 -7.37
CA ALA A 110 1.61 -6.65 -7.66
C ALA A 110 0.25 -6.06 -7.99
N GLU A 111 -0.45 -6.79 -8.86
CA GLU A 111 -1.84 -6.61 -9.24
C GLU A 111 -2.72 -7.38 -8.24
N MET A 112 -3.38 -6.65 -7.34
CA MET A 112 -4.17 -7.21 -6.26
C MET A 112 -5.60 -7.53 -6.68
N ASP A 113 -6.14 -8.61 -6.13
CA ASP A 113 -7.53 -9.08 -6.30
C ASP A 113 -7.96 -9.25 -7.76
N ALA A 114 -7.01 -9.43 -8.67
CA ALA A 114 -7.24 -9.73 -10.07
C ALA A 114 -7.04 -11.23 -10.34
N PRO A 115 -7.95 -11.89 -11.07
CA PRO A 115 -7.75 -13.27 -11.54
C PRO A 115 -6.47 -13.39 -12.36
N GLY A 116 -5.60 -14.34 -11.99
CA GLY A 116 -4.30 -14.51 -12.64
C GLY A 116 -3.34 -13.33 -12.40
N GLY A 117 -3.50 -12.65 -11.26
CA GLY A 117 -2.77 -11.43 -10.90
C GLY A 117 -1.29 -11.47 -11.28
N ARG A 118 -0.82 -10.37 -11.87
CA ARG A 118 0.56 -10.20 -12.31
C ARG A 118 1.40 -9.48 -11.27
N PHE A 119 2.71 -9.64 -11.37
CA PHE A 119 3.65 -8.89 -10.57
C PHE A 119 4.94 -8.59 -11.34
N TRP A 120 5.53 -7.46 -11.01
CA TRP A 120 6.66 -6.85 -11.70
C TRP A 120 7.75 -6.46 -10.71
N ASP A 121 8.96 -6.32 -11.23
CA ASP A 121 10.04 -5.66 -10.53
C ASP A 121 9.82 -4.13 -10.58
N VAL A 122 9.79 -3.49 -9.40
CA VAL A 122 9.53 -2.06 -9.23
C VAL A 122 10.60 -1.18 -9.85
N HIS A 123 11.85 -1.65 -9.92
CA HIS A 123 12.97 -0.85 -10.37
C HIS A 123 13.06 -0.82 -11.90
N THR A 124 12.77 -1.94 -12.54
CA THR A 124 12.95 -2.16 -13.97
C THR A 124 11.64 -2.19 -14.76
N GLY A 125 10.50 -2.34 -14.10
CA GLY A 125 9.20 -2.55 -14.75
C GLY A 125 9.05 -3.92 -15.42
N LYS A 126 10.02 -4.83 -15.26
CA LYS A 126 9.97 -6.15 -15.88
C LYS A 126 8.91 -7.02 -15.22
N LEU A 127 8.09 -7.67 -16.03
CA LEU A 127 7.14 -8.68 -15.56
C LEU A 127 7.93 -9.88 -15.00
N LEU A 128 7.72 -10.18 -13.73
CA LEU A 128 8.37 -11.30 -13.05
C LEU A 128 7.54 -12.58 -13.15
N GLY A 129 6.22 -12.45 -13.15
CA GLY A 129 5.33 -13.60 -13.30
C GLY A 129 3.84 -13.25 -13.21
N ARG A 130 3.03 -14.31 -13.22
CA ARG A 130 1.57 -14.26 -13.08
C ARG A 130 1.08 -15.46 -12.28
N LEU A 131 0.00 -15.27 -11.53
CA LEU A 131 -0.72 -16.36 -10.90
C LEU A 131 -1.55 -17.16 -11.91
N ASN A 132 -2.07 -18.32 -11.50
CA ASN A 132 -3.03 -19.07 -12.30
C ASN A 132 -4.39 -18.35 -12.36
N ALA A 133 -5.21 -18.64 -13.37
CA ALA A 133 -6.46 -17.91 -13.62
C ALA A 133 -7.47 -17.90 -12.44
N GLY A 134 -7.47 -18.93 -11.60
CA GLY A 134 -8.31 -19.03 -10.38
C GLY A 134 -7.68 -18.43 -9.12
N GLU A 135 -6.47 -17.90 -9.23
CA GLU A 135 -5.70 -17.37 -8.11
C GLU A 135 -5.65 -15.85 -8.13
N ARG A 136 -5.58 -15.26 -6.95
CA ARG A 136 -5.47 -13.81 -6.76
C ARG A 136 -4.55 -13.46 -5.61
N PHE A 137 -3.72 -12.44 -5.79
CA PHE A 137 -3.00 -11.84 -4.69
C PHE A 137 -4.00 -11.14 -3.77
N LEU A 138 -3.87 -11.34 -2.46
CA LEU A 138 -4.66 -10.63 -1.45
C LEU A 138 -3.80 -9.67 -0.62
N ALA A 139 -2.56 -10.04 -0.33
CA ALA A 139 -1.61 -9.16 0.35
C ALA A 139 -0.16 -9.50 -0.02
N LEU A 140 0.72 -8.51 0.09
CA LEU A 140 2.17 -8.69 0.01
C LEU A 140 2.76 -8.56 1.42
N LEU A 141 3.79 -9.36 1.71
CA LEU A 141 4.60 -9.12 2.90
C LEU A 141 5.39 -7.81 2.72
N PRO A 142 5.60 -7.00 3.76
CA PRO A 142 6.27 -5.70 3.65
C PRO A 142 7.66 -5.76 2.99
N THR A 143 8.37 -6.87 3.20
CA THR A 143 9.70 -7.15 2.62
C THR A 143 9.66 -7.45 1.11
N GLY A 144 8.50 -7.80 0.56
CA GLY A 144 8.36 -8.31 -0.81
C GLY A 144 8.82 -9.76 -0.99
N SER A 145 9.13 -10.48 0.08
CA SER A 145 9.66 -11.86 0.01
C SER A 145 8.57 -12.91 -0.25
N ALA A 146 7.31 -12.61 0.06
CA ALA A 146 6.19 -13.51 -0.13
C ALA A 146 4.88 -12.73 -0.30
N ALA A 147 3.83 -13.45 -0.67
CA ALA A 147 2.47 -12.95 -0.78
C ALA A 147 1.45 -13.95 -0.22
N VAL A 148 0.33 -13.42 0.26
CA VAL A 148 -0.88 -14.19 0.56
C VAL A 148 -1.72 -14.23 -0.70
N VAL A 149 -2.06 -15.43 -1.15
CA VAL A 149 -2.79 -15.73 -2.38
C VAL A 149 -4.04 -16.54 -2.02
N ALA A 150 -5.20 -16.15 -2.55
CA ALA A 150 -6.38 -17.01 -2.50
C ALA A 150 -6.43 -17.92 -3.73
N SER A 151 -6.78 -19.18 -3.51
CA SER A 151 -6.91 -20.22 -4.54
C SER A 151 -8.04 -21.18 -4.14
N ASP A 152 -9.09 -21.29 -4.96
CA ASP A 152 -10.16 -22.30 -4.80
C ASP A 152 -10.78 -22.41 -3.38
N GLY A 153 -10.84 -21.29 -2.65
CA GLY A 153 -11.37 -21.23 -1.29
C GLY A 153 -10.33 -21.38 -0.18
N ASP A 154 -9.10 -21.73 -0.51
CA ASP A 154 -7.98 -21.81 0.42
C ASP A 154 -7.07 -20.58 0.33
N LEU A 155 -6.29 -20.38 1.40
CA LEU A 155 -5.24 -19.38 1.47
C LEU A 155 -3.87 -20.02 1.35
N HIS A 156 -3.03 -19.45 0.49
CA HIS A 156 -1.67 -19.89 0.24
C HIS A 156 -0.71 -18.76 0.56
N VAL A 157 0.37 -19.05 1.29
CA VAL A 157 1.52 -18.14 1.35
C VAL A 157 2.53 -18.63 0.32
N ARG A 158 2.87 -17.77 -0.64
CA ARG A 158 3.79 -18.07 -1.73
C ARG A 158 5.01 -17.18 -1.69
N LEU A 159 6.18 -17.76 -1.88
CA LEU A 159 7.44 -17.03 -1.98
C LEU A 159 7.52 -16.27 -3.31
N LEU A 160 8.13 -15.09 -3.29
CA LEU A 160 8.37 -14.28 -4.47
C LEU A 160 9.87 -14.18 -4.75
N PRO A 161 10.29 -14.16 -6.03
CA PRO A 161 9.46 -14.15 -7.25
C PRO A 161 9.07 -15.54 -7.76
N SER A 162 9.53 -16.62 -7.13
CA SER A 162 9.38 -18.00 -7.65
C SER A 162 7.94 -18.55 -7.62
N LEU A 163 7.03 -17.92 -6.88
CA LEU A 163 5.68 -18.41 -6.57
C LEU A 163 5.66 -19.80 -5.90
N ALA A 164 6.77 -20.22 -5.32
CA ALA A 164 6.86 -21.49 -4.60
C ALA A 164 5.92 -21.46 -3.39
N MET A 165 5.16 -22.55 -3.19
CA MET A 165 4.28 -22.69 -2.03
C MET A 165 5.12 -22.78 -0.75
N ARG A 166 4.90 -21.87 0.19
CA ARG A 166 5.47 -21.95 1.55
C ARG A 166 4.51 -22.67 2.49
N CYS A 167 3.24 -22.28 2.50
CA CYS A 167 2.22 -22.91 3.32
C CYS A 167 0.84 -22.81 2.68
N SER A 168 -0.06 -23.69 3.12
CA SER A 168 -1.49 -23.67 2.80
C SER A 168 -2.31 -23.65 4.08
N CYS A 169 -3.30 -22.76 4.13
CA CYS A 169 -4.11 -22.45 5.28
C CYS A 169 -5.56 -22.80 4.94
N ARG A 170 -5.99 -23.97 5.38
CA ARG A 170 -7.30 -24.55 5.09
C ARG A 170 -8.14 -24.61 6.37
N ALA A 171 -8.75 -23.49 6.75
CA ALA A 171 -9.72 -23.48 7.85
C ALA A 171 -10.95 -22.61 7.59
N LEU A 172 -11.05 -21.98 6.42
CA LEU A 172 -12.20 -21.15 6.08
C LEU A 172 -13.22 -22.02 5.34
N GLU A 173 -14.35 -22.29 5.99
CA GLU A 173 -15.48 -23.04 5.39
C GLU A 173 -16.21 -22.23 4.31
N ARG A 174 -15.78 -20.99 4.06
CA ARG A 174 -16.46 -20.00 3.23
C ARG A 174 -15.47 -19.23 2.36
N PRO A 175 -15.93 -18.64 1.24
CA PRO A 175 -15.07 -17.88 0.35
C PRO A 175 -14.35 -16.75 1.07
N ILE A 176 -13.05 -16.64 0.84
CA ILE A 176 -12.24 -15.52 1.33
C ILE A 176 -12.61 -14.25 0.57
N VAL A 177 -12.80 -13.17 1.34
CA VAL A 177 -13.07 -11.82 0.81
C VAL A 177 -11.83 -10.95 0.88
N GLY A 178 -10.96 -11.13 1.88
CA GLY A 178 -9.74 -10.32 1.99
C GLY A 178 -8.68 -10.91 2.91
N ALA A 179 -7.48 -10.34 2.82
CA ALA A 179 -6.40 -10.62 3.75
C ALA A 179 -5.55 -9.35 3.99
N ALA A 180 -4.93 -9.27 5.16
CA ALA A 180 -4.01 -8.20 5.53
C ALA A 180 -2.82 -8.79 6.29
N VAL A 181 -1.60 -8.41 5.88
CA VAL A 181 -0.37 -8.82 6.57
C VAL A 181 -0.07 -7.81 7.69
N LEU A 182 0.32 -8.31 8.85
CA LEU A 182 0.71 -7.47 9.98
C LEU A 182 2.11 -6.88 9.74
N SER A 183 2.39 -5.72 10.34
CA SER A 183 3.67 -5.04 10.20
C SER A 183 4.85 -5.80 10.79
N ASP A 184 4.59 -6.80 11.64
CA ASP A 184 5.61 -7.72 12.13
C ASP A 184 6.22 -8.60 11.03
N GLY A 185 5.51 -8.76 9.90
CA GLY A 185 5.95 -9.61 8.79
C GLY A 185 5.94 -11.10 9.12
N GLU A 186 5.30 -11.51 10.20
CA GLU A 186 5.22 -12.91 10.67
C GLU A 186 3.79 -13.44 10.68
N ARG A 187 2.80 -12.54 10.64
CA ARG A 187 1.38 -12.90 10.75
C ARG A 187 0.53 -12.22 9.68
N PHE A 188 -0.63 -12.81 9.42
CA PHE A 188 -1.65 -12.19 8.58
C PHE A 188 -3.05 -12.52 9.10
N ALA A 189 -3.99 -11.61 8.84
CA ALA A 189 -5.41 -11.81 9.09
C ALA A 189 -6.13 -12.08 7.78
N SER A 190 -7.16 -12.91 7.82
CA SER A 190 -8.06 -13.17 6.70
C SER A 190 -9.51 -12.96 7.10
N THR A 191 -10.34 -12.57 6.15
CA THR A 191 -11.78 -12.43 6.33
C THR A 191 -12.57 -13.24 5.32
N ASP A 192 -13.68 -13.83 5.76
CA ASP A 192 -14.64 -14.50 4.89
C ASP A 192 -15.94 -13.69 4.70
N THR A 193 -16.89 -14.23 3.95
CA THR A 193 -18.19 -13.60 3.65
C THR A 193 -19.11 -13.45 4.87
N THR A 194 -18.73 -13.95 6.04
CA THR A 194 -19.54 -13.93 7.28
C THR A 194 -18.94 -13.04 8.36
N ASP A 195 -17.99 -12.17 7.97
CA ASP A 195 -17.22 -11.31 8.88
C ASP A 195 -16.41 -12.08 9.92
N ARG A 196 -16.14 -13.37 9.68
CA ARG A 196 -15.20 -14.12 10.50
C ARG A 196 -13.78 -13.66 10.15
N ILE A 197 -13.05 -13.26 11.18
CA ILE A 197 -11.64 -12.88 11.11
C ILE A 197 -10.83 -14.04 11.69
N VAL A 198 -9.85 -14.51 10.93
CA VAL A 198 -8.91 -15.52 11.40
C VAL A 198 -7.50 -14.96 11.32
N LEU A 199 -6.77 -15.07 12.42
CA LEU A 199 -5.37 -14.68 12.53
C LEU A 199 -4.48 -15.91 12.35
N TRP A 200 -3.47 -15.76 11.50
CA TRP A 200 -2.57 -16.82 11.11
C TRP A 200 -1.12 -16.42 11.35
N SER A 201 -0.28 -17.42 11.66
CA SER A 201 1.15 -17.35 11.42
C SER A 201 1.43 -17.59 9.93
N LEU A 202 2.49 -16.99 9.38
CA LEU A 202 2.94 -17.24 8.01
C LEU A 202 3.39 -18.68 7.74
N ASP A 203 3.57 -19.50 8.78
CA ASP A 203 3.78 -20.94 8.62
C ASP A 203 2.47 -21.73 8.46
N GLY A 204 1.34 -21.02 8.43
CA GLY A 204 0.00 -21.56 8.18
C GLY A 204 -0.76 -22.01 9.43
N THR A 205 -0.20 -21.77 10.61
CA THR A 205 -0.86 -22.08 11.89
C THR A 205 -1.94 -21.05 12.19
N MET A 206 -3.17 -21.50 12.46
CA MET A 206 -4.23 -20.64 12.98
C MET A 206 -3.93 -20.27 14.43
N LEU A 207 -3.82 -18.97 14.71
CA LEU A 207 -3.49 -18.44 16.04
C LEU A 207 -4.74 -18.05 16.83
N ALA A 208 -5.74 -17.49 16.15
CA ALA A 208 -7.00 -17.07 16.76
C ALA A 208 -8.10 -16.94 15.70
N ALA A 209 -9.36 -17.05 16.11
CA ALA A 209 -10.51 -16.77 15.24
C ALA A 209 -11.63 -16.06 16.02
N GLY A 210 -12.29 -15.11 15.37
CA GLY A 210 -13.41 -14.37 15.96
C GLY A 210 -14.35 -13.81 14.89
N SER A 211 -15.53 -13.34 15.30
CA SER A 211 -16.45 -12.62 14.40
C SER A 211 -16.36 -11.13 14.66
N GLY A 212 -16.26 -10.32 13.59
CA GLY A 212 -16.20 -8.86 13.66
C GLY A 212 -17.51 -8.17 14.04
N SER A 213 -18.59 -8.90 14.29
CA SER A 213 -19.84 -8.32 14.78
C SER A 213 -19.61 -7.68 16.15
N THR A 214 -20.28 -6.55 16.41
CA THR A 214 -20.13 -5.67 17.59
C THR A 214 -20.40 -6.33 18.95
N THR A 215 -20.64 -7.65 18.98
CA THR A 215 -20.90 -8.48 20.16
C THR A 215 -19.98 -9.70 20.29
N GLY A 216 -18.98 -9.89 19.40
CA GLY A 216 -18.15 -11.09 19.36
C GLY A 216 -17.00 -11.12 20.38
N SER A 217 -16.97 -12.13 21.25
CA SER A 217 -15.81 -12.47 22.09
C SER A 217 -14.76 -13.26 21.30
N TRP A 218 -13.50 -12.82 21.36
CA TRP A 218 -12.34 -13.59 20.87
C TRP A 218 -12.18 -14.89 21.67
N ARG A 219 -11.97 -16.02 21.00
CA ARG A 219 -11.61 -17.31 21.62
C ARG A 219 -10.31 -17.83 21.03
#